data_AF-A0A941EUA3-F1
#
_entry.id   AF-A0A941EUA3-F1
#
_cell.length_a   1.000
_cell.length_b   1.000
_cell.length_c   1.000
_cell.angle_alpha   90.00
_cell.angle_beta   90.00
_cell.angle_gamma   90.00
#
_symmetry.space_group_name_H-M   'P 1'
#
loop_
_entity.id
_entity.type
_entity.pdbx_description
1 polymer ?
#
loop_
_entity_poly.entity_id
_entity_poly.type
_entity_poly.pdbx_seq_one_letter_code
_entity_poly.pdbx_strand_id
1 'polypeptide(L)'
;MATWFNGGGWGTREDSIPGEWALLVLCMVMAALLGMAVFWFTTLRHERAVQARARRRPERSTAALTAMPVLGPVAAAEPDAQAAAEPEPEPEAEAPVEPEPEPEPSEPEPEPEPEPEPEPVLVNAVAEPEAEPRHTPEHSHLKTHHMGAHRLTEAMLDRVELERSRRRSVKWKELAALVGQEFGVHVHPRTIERALKRRRAAATPAAGVPAGPSSESAAEAASDPASA
;
A
#
# COMPACT_ATOMS: atom_id res chain seq x y z
N MET A 1 -64.40 43.02 20.01
CA MET A 1 -64.27 42.26 21.27
C MET A 1 -64.49 40.79 20.95
N ALA A 2 -63.61 39.91 21.48
CA ALA A 2 -63.67 38.44 21.45
C ALA A 2 -63.54 37.78 20.06
N THR A 3 -62.72 36.76 19.77
CA THR A 3 -61.78 35.88 20.51
C THR A 3 -60.89 35.27 19.41
N TRP A 4 -59.58 35.49 19.42
CA TRP A 4 -58.54 34.62 20.01
C TRP A 4 -58.43 33.22 19.37
N PHE A 5 -57.29 33.03 18.68
CA PHE A 5 -56.42 31.86 18.81
C PHE A 5 -57.10 30.49 18.67
N ASN A 6 -57.49 30.11 17.45
CA ASN A 6 -57.75 28.70 17.17
C ASN A 6 -56.41 28.05 16.79
N GLY A 7 -55.83 27.37 17.77
CA GLY A 7 -54.61 26.59 17.65
C GLY A 7 -54.77 25.50 16.59
N GLY A 8 -54.37 25.83 15.36
CA GLY A 8 -53.92 24.84 14.39
C GLY A 8 -52.63 24.25 14.92
N GLY A 9 -52.78 23.27 15.82
CA GLY A 9 -51.68 22.45 16.27
C GLY A 9 -50.92 21.98 15.04
N TRP A 10 -49.62 22.23 15.04
CA TRP A 10 -48.66 21.51 14.23
C TRP A 10 -48.67 20.07 14.77
N GLY A 11 -49.78 19.37 14.52
CA GLY A 11 -49.87 17.96 14.72
C GLY A 11 -48.75 17.39 13.88
N THR A 12 -47.77 16.82 14.55
CA THR A 12 -46.92 15.76 14.06
C THR A 12 -47.84 14.60 13.66
N ARG A 13 -48.66 14.81 12.63
CA ARG A 13 -49.11 13.71 11.79
C ARG A 13 -47.81 13.18 11.25
N GLU A 14 -47.43 12.04 11.79
CA GLU A 14 -46.56 11.08 11.16
C GLU A 14 -47.17 10.77 9.78
N ASP A 15 -47.04 11.71 8.85
CA ASP A 15 -47.06 11.44 7.43
C ASP A 15 -45.80 10.58 7.23
N SER A 16 -45.97 9.30 7.54
CA SER A 16 -45.03 8.24 7.19
C SER A 16 -44.66 8.51 5.75
N ILE A 17 -43.43 8.99 5.54
CA ILE A 17 -42.81 9.03 4.23
C ILE A 17 -43.08 7.63 3.68
N PRO A 18 -43.91 7.48 2.63
CA PRO A 18 -44.26 6.16 2.12
C PRO A 18 -42.94 5.44 1.89
N GLY A 19 -42.77 4.22 2.40
CA GLY A 19 -41.45 3.54 2.38
C GLY A 19 -40.79 3.52 1.00
N GLU A 20 -41.59 3.67 -0.06
CA GLU A 20 -41.16 3.90 -1.44
C GLU A 20 -40.30 5.17 -1.64
N TRP A 21 -40.67 6.31 -1.05
CA TRP A 21 -39.87 7.55 -1.15
C TRP A 21 -38.57 7.44 -0.35
N ALA A 22 -38.58 6.77 0.80
CA ALA A 22 -37.35 6.52 1.56
C ALA A 22 -36.36 5.69 0.75
N LEU A 23 -36.84 4.67 0.02
CA LEU A 23 -36.01 3.86 -0.88
C LEU A 23 -35.45 4.69 -2.04
N LEU A 24 -36.26 5.56 -2.66
CA LEU A 24 -35.81 6.42 -3.76
C LEU A 24 -34.74 7.42 -3.29
N VAL A 25 -34.94 8.05 -2.13
CA VAL A 25 -33.95 8.96 -1.53
C VAL A 25 -32.66 8.21 -1.21
N LEU A 26 -32.76 7.03 -0.59
CA LEU A 26 -31.59 6.19 -0.30
C LEU A 26 -30.85 5.80 -1.59
N CYS A 27 -31.55 5.42 -2.65
CA CYS A 27 -30.95 5.12 -3.95
C CYS A 27 -30.23 6.34 -4.55
N MET A 28 -30.82 7.54 -4.47
CA MET A 28 -30.19 8.77 -4.95
C MET A 28 -28.91 9.11 -4.17
N VAL A 29 -28.94 8.95 -2.84
CA VAL A 29 -27.76 9.16 -1.97
C VAL A 29 -26.67 8.15 -2.33
N MET A 30 -27.01 6.87 -2.46
CA MET A 30 -26.04 5.83 -2.84
C MET A 30 -25.45 6.07 -4.23
N ALA A 31 -26.26 6.50 -5.20
CA ALA A 31 -25.78 6.86 -6.54
C ALA A 31 -24.82 8.07 -6.50
N ALA A 32 -25.14 9.09 -5.69
CA ALA A 32 -24.27 10.26 -5.50
C ALA A 32 -22.93 9.88 -4.85
N LEU A 33 -22.95 9.05 -3.81
CA LEU A 33 -21.74 8.56 -3.14
C LEU A 33 -20.87 7.71 -4.07
N LEU A 34 -21.49 6.82 -4.87
CA LEU A 34 -20.78 6.04 -5.88
C LEU A 34 -20.16 6.94 -6.96
N GLY A 35 -20.90 7.95 -7.43
CA GLY A 35 -20.40 8.94 -8.38
C GLY A 35 -19.19 9.71 -7.83
N MET A 36 -19.27 10.16 -6.57
CA MET A 36 -18.19 10.87 -5.88
C MET A 36 -16.96 9.97 -5.68
N ALA A 37 -17.14 8.69 -5.33
CA ALA A 37 -16.05 7.73 -5.19
C ALA A 37 -15.35 7.44 -6.53
N VAL A 38 -16.11 7.28 -7.61
CA VAL A 38 -15.55 7.11 -8.97
C VAL A 38 -14.79 8.37 -9.39
N PHE A 39 -15.38 9.55 -9.18
CA PHE A 39 -14.73 10.83 -9.47
C PHE A 39 -13.41 10.97 -8.70
N TRP A 40 -13.42 10.76 -7.39
CA TRP A 40 -12.22 10.77 -6.54
C TRP A 40 -11.16 9.78 -7.04
N PHE A 41 -11.57 8.56 -7.42
CA PHE A 41 -10.62 7.57 -7.92
C PHE A 41 -10.00 7.99 -9.25
N THR A 42 -10.78 8.61 -10.14
CA THR A 42 -10.27 9.15 -11.41
C THR A 42 -9.31 10.31 -11.21
N THR A 43 -9.59 11.24 -10.29
CA THR A 43 -8.69 12.35 -9.96
C THR A 43 -7.39 11.83 -9.35
N LEU A 44 -7.46 10.91 -8.38
CA LEU A 44 -6.27 10.26 -7.81
C LEU A 44 -5.43 9.54 -8.87
N ARG A 45 -6.08 8.87 -9.83
CA ARG A 45 -5.38 8.17 -10.91
C ARG A 45 -4.69 9.16 -11.85
N HIS A 46 -5.34 10.28 -12.15
CA HIS A 46 -4.76 11.34 -12.97
C HIS A 46 -3.53 11.95 -12.28
N GLU A 47 -3.63 12.30 -10.99
CA GLU A 47 -2.50 12.82 -10.22
C GLU A 47 -1.32 11.84 -10.19
N ARG A 48 -1.58 10.55 -9.96
CA ARG A 48 -0.53 9.52 -10.02
C ARG A 48 0.12 9.44 -11.39
N ALA A 49 -0.64 9.59 -12.48
CA ALA A 49 -0.10 9.61 -13.83
C ALA A 49 0.76 10.86 -14.09
N VAL A 50 0.35 12.03 -13.59
CA VAL A 50 1.12 13.28 -13.69
C VAL A 50 2.41 13.19 -12.87
N GLN A 51 2.37 12.69 -11.63
CA GLN A 51 3.55 12.47 -10.80
C GLN A 51 4.53 11.47 -11.43
N ALA A 52 4.03 10.41 -12.06
CA ALA A 52 4.85 9.45 -12.78
C ALA A 52 5.60 10.09 -13.97
N ARG A 53 4.99 11.07 -14.65
CA ARG A 53 5.64 11.85 -15.71
C ARG A 53 6.65 12.84 -15.15
N ALA A 54 6.33 13.53 -14.05
CA ALA A 54 7.24 14.46 -13.39
C ALA A 54 8.54 13.78 -12.95
N ARG A 55 8.45 12.56 -12.37
CA ARG A 55 9.62 11.78 -11.93
C ARG A 55 10.51 11.29 -13.08
N ARG A 56 10.00 11.23 -14.32
CA ARG A 56 10.80 10.81 -15.48
C ARG A 56 11.52 11.97 -16.18
N ARG A 57 11.28 13.23 -15.77
CA ARG A 57 11.85 14.42 -16.41
C ARG A 57 13.20 14.95 -15.87
N PRO A 58 13.73 14.62 -14.67
CA PRO A 58 14.91 15.34 -14.16
C PRO A 58 16.24 14.93 -14.80
N GLU A 59 16.37 13.73 -15.39
CA GLU A 59 17.69 13.22 -15.82
C GLU A 59 18.05 13.57 -17.28
N ARG A 60 17.09 13.94 -18.13
CA ARG A 60 17.39 14.28 -19.54
C ARG A 60 17.73 15.74 -19.79
N SER A 61 17.42 16.64 -18.85
CA SER A 61 17.64 18.08 -19.07
C SER A 61 19.06 18.53 -18.72
N THR A 62 19.80 17.78 -17.90
CA THR A 62 21.20 18.09 -17.58
C THR A 62 22.19 17.34 -18.48
N ALA A 63 21.89 16.11 -18.89
CA ALA A 63 22.77 15.36 -19.80
C ALA A 63 22.82 15.93 -21.23
N ALA A 64 21.77 16.64 -21.68
CA ALA A 64 21.74 17.25 -23.01
C ALA A 64 22.51 18.58 -23.10
N LEU A 65 22.81 19.23 -21.96
CA LEU A 65 23.58 20.49 -21.96
C LEU A 65 25.10 20.27 -21.89
N THR A 66 25.57 19.06 -21.56
CA THR A 66 27.01 18.76 -21.37
C THR A 66 27.62 17.93 -22.50
N ALA A 67 26.86 17.61 -23.55
CA ALA A 67 27.35 16.89 -24.74
C ALA A 67 27.40 17.78 -25.99
N MET A 68 27.72 19.06 -25.83
CA MET A 68 28.27 19.85 -26.94
C MET A 68 29.76 19.49 -27.07
N PRO A 69 30.19 18.81 -28.15
CA PRO A 69 31.60 18.58 -28.39
C PRO A 69 32.28 19.93 -28.61
N VAL A 70 33.23 20.25 -27.74
CA VAL A 70 34.22 21.31 -27.96
C VAL A 70 34.96 20.98 -29.26
N LEU A 71 34.49 21.56 -30.36
CA LEU A 71 35.26 21.70 -31.59
C LEU A 71 36.26 22.85 -31.37
N GLY A 72 37.50 22.59 -31.77
CA GLY A 72 38.70 23.28 -31.31
C GLY A 72 38.83 24.76 -31.69
N PRO A 73 39.91 25.40 -31.23
CA PRO A 73 40.15 26.82 -31.45
C PRO A 73 40.53 27.08 -32.90
N VAL A 74 39.59 27.64 -33.68
CA VAL A 74 39.92 28.31 -34.94
C VAL A 74 40.14 29.78 -34.62
N ALA A 75 41.39 30.18 -34.79
CA ALA A 75 41.87 31.53 -34.66
C ALA A 75 41.19 32.47 -35.66
N ALA A 76 41.02 33.71 -35.20
CA ALA A 76 41.00 34.95 -35.98
C ALA A 76 39.83 35.16 -36.96
N ALA A 77 38.83 35.92 -36.52
CA ALA A 77 38.28 37.04 -37.27
C ALA A 77 37.39 37.89 -36.35
N GLU A 78 37.89 39.07 -35.98
CA GLU A 78 37.06 40.19 -35.53
C GLU A 78 36.13 40.59 -36.68
N PRO A 79 34.86 40.85 -36.39
CA PRO A 79 34.40 42.22 -36.63
C PRO A 79 33.57 42.75 -35.46
N ASP A 80 33.92 43.97 -35.07
CA ASP A 80 33.01 45.03 -34.65
C ASP A 80 31.59 44.84 -35.19
N ALA A 81 30.59 44.88 -34.30
CA ALA A 81 29.49 45.84 -34.38
C ALA A 81 28.31 45.47 -33.47
N GLN A 82 27.81 46.52 -32.80
CA GLN A 82 26.43 46.71 -32.35
C GLN A 82 25.98 46.04 -31.06
N ALA A 83 26.34 46.74 -29.98
CA ALA A 83 25.39 47.26 -28.99
C ALA A 83 23.91 47.16 -29.38
N ALA A 84 23.16 46.32 -28.67
CA ALA A 84 21.71 46.40 -28.55
C ALA A 84 21.28 45.86 -27.17
N ALA A 85 21.10 46.80 -26.25
CA ALA A 85 20.23 46.76 -25.07
C ALA A 85 20.14 45.45 -24.26
N GLU A 86 20.87 45.42 -23.14
CA GLU A 86 20.44 44.64 -21.98
C GLU A 86 19.08 45.19 -21.49
N PRO A 87 18.01 44.37 -21.40
CA PRO A 87 16.80 44.77 -20.72
C PRO A 87 17.07 44.85 -19.21
N GLU A 88 16.78 46.00 -18.62
CA GLU A 88 16.78 46.18 -17.17
C GLU A 88 15.86 45.13 -16.51
N PRO A 89 16.29 44.48 -15.43
CA PRO A 89 15.48 43.50 -14.73
C PRO A 89 14.20 44.16 -14.19
N GLU A 90 13.06 43.65 -14.64
CA GLU A 90 11.74 44.04 -14.14
C GLU A 90 11.65 43.87 -12.60
N PRO A 91 10.91 44.75 -11.92
CA PRO A 91 10.83 44.80 -10.46
C PRO A 91 10.40 43.45 -9.87
N GLU A 92 11.16 43.01 -8.86
CA GLU A 92 10.82 41.86 -8.02
C GLU A 92 9.38 42.02 -7.52
N ALA A 93 8.48 41.16 -8.02
CA ALA A 93 7.13 41.09 -7.53
C ALA A 93 7.16 40.73 -6.04
N GLU A 94 6.82 41.71 -5.21
CA GLU A 94 6.63 41.54 -3.77
C GLU A 94 5.75 40.29 -3.54
N ALA A 95 6.32 39.32 -2.82
CA ALA A 95 5.63 38.11 -2.48
C ALA A 95 4.31 38.45 -1.76
N PRO A 96 3.17 37.88 -2.16
CA PRO A 96 1.91 38.12 -1.47
C PRO A 96 2.05 37.67 -0.02
N VAL A 97 1.74 38.59 0.90
CA VAL A 97 1.66 38.38 2.34
C VAL A 97 0.84 37.12 2.60
N GLU A 98 1.47 36.11 3.21
CA GLU A 98 0.77 34.90 3.63
C GLU A 98 -0.33 35.30 4.63
N PRO A 99 -1.58 34.85 4.44
CA PRO A 99 -2.66 35.10 5.38
C PRO A 99 -2.31 34.47 6.73
N GLU A 100 -2.44 35.25 7.81
CA GLU A 100 -2.26 34.74 9.17
C GLU A 100 -3.17 33.51 9.39
N PRO A 101 -2.66 32.45 10.05
CA PRO A 101 -3.41 31.24 10.27
C PRO A 101 -4.69 31.55 11.05
N GLU A 102 -5.84 31.24 10.44
CA GLU A 102 -7.14 31.33 11.10
C GLU A 102 -7.13 30.54 12.41
N PRO A 103 -7.84 31.03 13.45
CA PRO A 103 -7.90 30.39 14.75
C PRO A 103 -8.32 28.93 14.62
N GLU A 104 -7.48 28.04 15.13
CA GLU A 104 -7.75 26.60 15.10
C GLU A 104 -9.12 26.32 15.74
N PRO A 105 -10.02 25.63 15.02
CA PRO A 105 -11.32 25.26 15.56
C PRO A 105 -11.09 24.41 16.81
N SER A 106 -11.67 24.85 17.93
CA SER A 106 -11.60 24.16 19.20
C SER A 106 -11.95 22.68 19.01
N GLU A 107 -11.05 21.79 19.41
CA GLU A 107 -11.28 20.35 19.32
C GLU A 107 -12.60 20.02 20.03
N PRO A 108 -13.53 19.33 19.35
CA PRO A 108 -14.79 18.92 19.96
C PRO A 108 -14.48 18.03 21.16
N GLU A 109 -15.07 18.35 22.31
CA GLU A 109 -14.93 17.55 23.52
C GLU A 109 -15.28 16.08 23.19
N PRO A 110 -14.45 15.13 23.62
CA PRO A 110 -14.64 13.72 23.30
C PRO A 110 -16.02 13.27 23.76
N GLU A 111 -16.81 12.78 22.81
CA GLU A 111 -18.12 12.22 23.11
C GLU A 111 -17.98 11.08 24.14
N PRO A 112 -18.96 10.96 25.07
CA PRO A 112 -18.95 9.96 26.11
C PRO A 112 -18.77 8.56 25.51
N GLU A 113 -17.81 7.80 26.06
CA GLU A 113 -17.54 6.44 25.60
C GLU A 113 -18.83 5.60 25.63
N PRO A 114 -19.15 4.90 24.53
CA PRO A 114 -20.35 4.08 24.45
C PRO A 114 -20.30 2.99 25.52
N GLU A 115 -21.39 2.86 26.29
CA GLU A 115 -21.53 1.81 27.29
C GLU A 115 -21.36 0.44 26.62
N PRO A 116 -20.62 -0.48 27.27
CA PRO A 116 -20.30 -1.78 26.70
C PRO A 116 -21.57 -2.57 26.36
N GLU A 117 -21.70 -2.94 25.08
CA GLU A 117 -22.77 -3.81 24.62
C GLU A 117 -22.74 -5.16 25.35
N PRO A 118 -23.91 -5.75 25.66
CA PRO A 118 -24.01 -7.00 26.38
C PRO A 118 -23.31 -8.14 25.63
N GLU A 119 -22.43 -8.85 26.34
CA GLU A 119 -21.71 -10.01 25.81
C GLU A 119 -22.69 -11.07 25.30
N PRO A 120 -22.47 -11.64 24.10
CA PRO A 120 -23.31 -12.69 23.57
C PRO A 120 -23.19 -13.94 24.45
N VAL A 121 -24.30 -14.34 25.04
CA VAL A 121 -24.43 -15.61 25.75
C VAL A 121 -24.26 -16.74 24.73
N LEU A 122 -23.08 -17.35 24.71
CA LEU A 122 -22.77 -18.54 23.92
C LEU A 122 -23.63 -19.70 24.42
N VAL A 123 -24.81 -19.86 23.83
CA VAL A 123 -25.55 -21.12 23.87
C VAL A 123 -24.76 -22.16 23.09
N ASN A 124 -23.90 -22.89 23.81
CA ASN A 124 -23.22 -24.08 23.34
C ASN A 124 -24.25 -25.11 22.85
N ALA A 125 -24.51 -25.10 21.55
CA ALA A 125 -25.16 -26.21 20.87
C ALA A 125 -24.18 -27.39 20.89
N VAL A 126 -24.40 -28.27 21.87
CA VAL A 126 -23.92 -29.64 21.88
C VAL A 126 -24.48 -30.33 20.63
N ALA A 127 -23.70 -30.31 19.56
CA ALA A 127 -23.81 -31.25 18.46
C ALA A 127 -22.58 -32.15 18.58
N GLU A 128 -22.82 -33.36 19.06
CA GLU A 128 -21.89 -34.46 19.18
C GLU A 128 -21.85 -35.22 17.84
N PRO A 129 -20.78 -35.09 17.03
CA PRO A 129 -20.49 -36.08 16.00
C PRO A 129 -19.57 -37.14 16.59
N GLU A 130 -20.16 -38.25 17.05
CA GLU A 130 -19.47 -39.53 17.10
C GLU A 130 -19.04 -39.92 15.68
N ALA A 131 -17.75 -39.85 15.38
CA ALA A 131 -17.02 -40.84 14.58
C ALA A 131 -15.53 -40.49 14.53
N GLU A 132 -14.74 -41.17 15.36
CA GLU A 132 -13.30 -41.35 15.15
C GLU A 132 -13.04 -41.85 13.71
N PRO A 133 -11.95 -41.39 13.05
CA PRO A 133 -10.78 -42.24 13.14
C PRO A 133 -9.55 -41.49 13.64
N ARG A 134 -8.85 -42.17 14.53
CA ARG A 134 -7.58 -41.83 15.15
C ARG A 134 -6.52 -41.58 14.09
N HIS A 135 -6.31 -40.32 13.73
CA HIS A 135 -4.98 -39.85 13.38
C HIS A 135 -4.42 -39.18 14.62
N THR A 136 -3.59 -39.91 15.36
CA THR A 136 -2.62 -39.30 16.27
C THR A 136 -1.63 -38.53 15.40
N PRO A 137 -1.62 -37.19 15.36
CA PRO A 137 -0.39 -36.52 15.05
C PRO A 137 0.55 -36.92 16.18
N GLU A 138 1.53 -37.76 15.90
CA GLU A 138 2.72 -37.79 16.71
C GLU A 138 3.10 -36.33 16.93
N HIS A 139 3.06 -35.94 18.20
CA HIS A 139 3.64 -34.72 18.72
C HIS A 139 5.14 -34.81 18.42
N SER A 140 5.47 -34.56 17.15
CA SER A 140 6.78 -34.18 16.74
C SER A 140 7.05 -32.96 17.59
N HIS A 141 7.96 -33.15 18.53
CA HIS A 141 8.74 -32.14 19.19
C HIS A 141 9.07 -31.03 18.17
N LEU A 142 8.13 -30.10 17.98
CA LEU A 142 8.41 -28.76 17.54
C LEU A 142 9.11 -28.16 18.73
N LYS A 143 10.40 -28.52 18.80
CA LYS A 143 11.44 -27.74 19.40
C LYS A 143 11.07 -26.32 19.06
N THR A 144 10.53 -25.61 20.04
CA THR A 144 10.31 -24.18 19.99
C THR A 144 11.70 -23.63 19.80
N HIS A 145 12.11 -23.55 18.53
CA HIS A 145 13.35 -22.93 18.10
C HIS A 145 13.19 -21.49 18.56
N HIS A 146 13.74 -21.22 19.74
CA HIS A 146 13.80 -19.89 20.32
C HIS A 146 14.24 -18.96 19.20
N MET A 147 13.36 -18.01 18.94
CA MET A 147 13.28 -17.20 17.74
C MET A 147 14.53 -16.34 17.55
N GLY A 148 15.60 -16.94 17.06
CA GLY A 148 16.69 -16.23 16.46
C GLY A 148 16.16 -15.54 15.20
N ALA A 149 15.88 -14.24 15.32
CA ALA A 149 15.47 -13.35 14.22
C ALA A 149 14.39 -13.95 13.31
N HIS A 150 13.13 -13.90 13.76
CA HIS A 150 11.87 -14.18 13.03
C HIS A 150 12.08 -14.51 11.54
N ARG A 151 12.43 -15.78 11.25
CA ARG A 151 12.53 -16.24 9.88
C ARG A 151 11.12 -16.34 9.31
N LEU A 152 10.85 -15.59 8.25
CA LEU A 152 9.70 -15.82 7.38
C LEU A 152 9.75 -17.28 6.92
N THR A 153 8.76 -18.09 7.32
CA THR A 153 8.65 -19.48 6.88
C THR A 153 8.32 -19.54 5.39
N GLU A 154 8.59 -20.67 4.73
CA GLU A 154 8.26 -20.82 3.31
C GLU A 154 6.76 -20.66 3.06
N ALA A 155 5.92 -21.21 3.95
CA ALA A 155 4.47 -21.04 3.89
C ALA A 155 4.03 -19.56 3.92
N MET A 156 4.68 -18.72 4.74
CA MET A 156 4.43 -17.27 4.74
C MET A 156 4.81 -16.63 3.40
N LEU A 157 5.96 -17.00 2.83
CA LEU A 157 6.43 -16.46 1.55
C LEU A 157 5.54 -16.88 0.38
N ASP A 158 5.09 -18.14 0.36
CA ASP A 158 4.13 -18.65 -0.62
C ASP A 158 2.83 -17.86 -0.58
N ARG A 159 2.31 -17.62 0.63
CA ARG A 159 1.08 -16.86 0.82
C ARG A 159 1.21 -15.42 0.31
N VAL A 160 2.32 -14.75 0.63
CA VAL A 160 2.63 -13.39 0.16
C VAL A 160 2.77 -13.35 -1.37
N GLU A 161 3.43 -14.33 -1.97
CA GLU A 161 3.62 -14.40 -3.42
C GLU A 161 2.30 -14.66 -4.16
N LEU A 162 1.44 -15.54 -3.61
CA LEU A 162 0.08 -15.75 -4.09
C LEU A 162 -0.73 -14.46 -4.06
N GLU A 163 -0.72 -13.70 -2.96
CA GLU A 163 -1.48 -12.46 -2.88
C GLU A 163 -0.95 -11.39 -3.86
N ARG A 164 0.38 -11.31 -4.03
CA ARG A 164 1.00 -10.42 -5.01
C ARG A 164 0.67 -10.80 -6.46
N SER A 165 0.47 -12.09 -6.74
CA SER A 165 0.04 -12.56 -8.06
C SER A 165 -1.40 -12.16 -8.37
N ARG A 166 -2.29 -12.22 -7.36
CA ARG A 166 -3.69 -11.78 -7.45
C ARG A 166 -3.80 -10.28 -7.63
N ARG A 167 -2.99 -9.52 -6.89
CA ARG A 167 -3.00 -8.06 -6.88
C ARG A 167 -1.62 -7.52 -7.29
N ARG A 168 -1.45 -7.27 -8.59
CA ARG A 168 -0.16 -6.87 -9.21
C ARG A 168 0.55 -5.67 -8.53
N SER A 169 -0.16 -4.81 -7.79
CA SER A 169 0.34 -3.56 -7.21
C SER A 169 0.18 -3.42 -5.68
N VAL A 170 0.12 -4.53 -4.92
CA VAL A 170 0.04 -4.44 -3.44
C VAL A 170 1.31 -3.84 -2.87
N LYS A 171 1.13 -2.91 -1.93
CA LYS A 171 2.25 -2.28 -1.21
C LYS A 171 2.85 -3.27 -0.21
N TRP A 172 4.16 -3.19 0.01
CA TRP A 172 4.84 -4.05 0.99
C TRP A 172 4.28 -3.93 2.42
N LYS A 173 3.75 -2.77 2.79
CA LYS A 173 3.10 -2.54 4.09
C LYS A 173 1.83 -3.37 4.27
N GLU A 174 1.03 -3.51 3.21
CA GLU A 174 -0.21 -4.29 3.23
C GLU A 174 0.09 -5.80 3.29
N LEU A 175 1.14 -6.26 2.59
CA LEU A 175 1.60 -7.65 2.70
C LEU A 175 2.10 -7.96 4.12
N ALA A 176 2.82 -7.04 4.75
CA ALA A 176 3.23 -7.19 6.15
C ALA A 176 2.05 -7.29 7.11
N ALA A 177 1.03 -6.44 6.93
CA ALA A 177 -0.19 -6.49 7.72
C ALA A 177 -0.94 -7.83 7.52
N LEU A 178 -1.02 -8.32 6.28
CA LEU A 178 -1.63 -9.62 5.98
C LEU A 178 -0.90 -10.78 6.66
N VAL A 179 0.43 -10.79 6.65
CA VAL A 179 1.21 -11.81 7.38
C VAL A 179 0.95 -11.72 8.88
N GLY A 180 0.84 -10.51 9.43
CA GLY A 180 0.45 -10.29 10.82
C GLY A 180 -0.94 -10.82 11.15
N GLN A 181 -1.92 -10.61 10.27
CA GLN A 181 -3.30 -11.06 10.45
C GLN A 181 -3.45 -12.58 10.33
N GLU A 182 -2.79 -13.20 9.35
CA GLU A 182 -2.97 -14.63 9.03
C GLU A 182 -2.11 -15.54 9.90
N PHE A 183 -0.91 -15.10 10.27
CA PHE A 183 0.05 -15.93 11.02
C PHE A 183 0.32 -15.43 12.44
N GLY A 184 -0.26 -14.29 12.85
CA GLY A 184 -0.02 -13.70 14.19
C GLY A 184 1.41 -13.18 14.40
N VAL A 185 2.18 -12.97 13.32
CA VAL A 185 3.58 -12.54 13.40
C VAL A 185 3.75 -11.18 12.74
N HIS A 186 4.23 -10.20 13.51
CA HIS A 186 4.56 -8.90 12.97
C HIS A 186 5.90 -8.94 12.21
N VAL A 187 5.88 -8.62 10.92
CA VAL A 187 7.08 -8.61 10.06
C VAL A 187 7.28 -7.23 9.45
N HIS A 188 8.51 -6.73 9.44
CA HIS A 188 8.79 -5.45 8.80
C HIS A 188 8.67 -5.57 7.26
N PRO A 189 8.06 -4.61 6.55
CA PRO A 189 7.86 -4.67 5.10
C PRO A 189 9.14 -4.95 4.30
N ARG A 190 10.26 -4.32 4.72
CA ARG A 190 11.59 -4.51 4.12
C ARG A 190 12.10 -5.96 4.23
N THR A 191 11.70 -6.70 5.27
CA THR A 191 12.10 -8.09 5.48
C THR A 191 11.42 -9.00 4.45
N ILE A 192 10.12 -8.78 4.20
CA ILE A 192 9.35 -9.51 3.17
C ILE A 192 9.95 -9.27 1.78
N GLU A 193 10.27 -8.01 1.47
CA GLU A 193 10.90 -7.65 0.18
C GLU A 193 12.24 -8.37 -0.01
N ARG A 194 13.12 -8.34 1.00
CA ARG A 194 14.43 -9.02 0.94
C ARG A 194 14.28 -10.53 0.81
N ALA A 195 13.33 -11.13 1.53
CA ALA A 195 13.08 -12.56 1.48
C ALA A 195 12.59 -13.01 0.10
N LEU A 196 11.60 -12.31 -0.48
CA LEU A 196 11.11 -12.61 -1.83
C LEU A 196 12.17 -12.36 -2.90
N LYS A 197 12.98 -11.30 -2.77
CA LYS A 197 14.08 -11.03 -3.70
C LYS A 197 15.10 -12.18 -3.68
N ARG A 198 15.48 -12.67 -2.49
CA ARG A 198 16.37 -13.83 -2.35
C ARG A 198 15.75 -15.09 -2.95
N ARG A 199 14.47 -15.34 -2.69
CA ARG A 199 13.75 -16.50 -3.24
C ARG A 199 13.75 -16.49 -4.77
N ARG A 200 13.46 -15.35 -5.38
CA ARG A 200 13.48 -15.21 -6.86
C ARG A 200 14.88 -15.35 -7.45
N ALA A 201 15.89 -14.85 -6.75
CA ALA A 201 17.28 -15.04 -7.15
C ALA A 201 17.71 -16.52 -7.08
N ALA A 202 17.21 -17.27 -6.09
CA ALA A 202 17.45 -18.72 -6.00
C ALA A 202 16.62 -19.53 -7.02
N ALA A 203 15.39 -19.10 -7.30
CA ALA A 203 14.49 -19.76 -8.25
C ALA A 203 14.81 -19.46 -9.72
N THR A 204 15.60 -18.42 -9.99
CA THR A 204 16.22 -18.22 -11.30
C THR A 204 17.49 -19.07 -11.27
N PRO A 205 17.49 -20.33 -11.78
CA PRO A 205 18.74 -21.06 -11.91
C PRO A 205 19.66 -20.16 -12.72
N ALA A 206 20.79 -19.76 -12.14
CA ALA A 206 21.73 -18.86 -12.76
C ALA A 206 21.99 -19.37 -14.17
N ALA A 207 21.47 -18.67 -15.18
CA ALA A 207 21.32 -19.16 -16.55
C ALA A 207 22.67 -19.26 -17.30
N GLY A 208 23.75 -19.60 -16.62
CA GLY A 208 25.08 -19.68 -17.19
C GLY A 208 26.23 -19.90 -16.21
N VAL A 209 25.97 -20.16 -14.91
CA VAL A 209 27.04 -20.69 -14.04
C VAL A 209 26.80 -22.19 -13.95
N PRO A 210 27.54 -23.04 -14.70
CA PRO A 210 27.47 -24.47 -14.48
C PRO A 210 27.77 -24.69 -13.01
N ALA A 211 26.85 -25.35 -12.30
CA ALA A 211 27.13 -25.86 -10.98
C ALA A 211 28.35 -26.76 -11.14
N GLY A 212 29.54 -26.22 -10.81
CA GLY A 212 30.75 -27.02 -10.73
C GLY A 212 30.43 -28.20 -9.81
N PRO A 213 30.84 -29.42 -10.17
CA PRO A 213 30.49 -30.61 -9.41
C PRO A 213 30.89 -30.36 -7.96
N SER A 214 29.88 -30.29 -7.08
CA SER A 214 30.09 -30.23 -5.64
C SER A 214 31.07 -31.34 -5.29
N SER A 215 32.19 -30.95 -4.70
CA SER A 215 33.33 -31.79 -4.32
C SER A 215 33.00 -32.84 -3.25
N GLU A 216 31.72 -33.16 -3.05
CA GLU A 216 31.22 -34.12 -2.06
C GLU A 216 31.07 -35.53 -2.64
N SER A 217 31.20 -35.71 -3.97
CA SER A 217 31.16 -37.03 -4.64
C SER A 217 32.53 -37.71 -4.79
N ALA A 218 33.63 -37.10 -4.33
CA ALA A 218 34.98 -37.66 -4.52
C ALA A 218 35.51 -38.48 -3.33
N ALA A 219 34.76 -38.59 -2.22
CA ALA A 219 35.22 -39.30 -1.02
C ALA A 219 34.70 -40.74 -0.88
N GLU A 220 33.76 -41.19 -1.71
CA GLU A 220 33.12 -42.51 -1.58
C GLU A 220 33.47 -43.46 -2.73
N ALA A 221 34.77 -43.59 -3.03
CA ALA A 221 35.28 -44.61 -3.96
C ALA A 221 36.62 -45.23 -3.52
N ALA A 222 37.07 -44.98 -2.28
CA ALA A 222 38.34 -45.49 -1.77
C ALA A 222 38.17 -46.19 -0.41
N SER A 223 37.32 -47.20 -0.34
CA SER A 223 37.35 -48.21 0.73
C SER A 223 36.82 -49.53 0.19
N ASP A 224 37.66 -50.19 -0.61
CA ASP A 224 37.57 -51.63 -0.83
C ASP A 224 38.95 -52.25 -0.47
N PRO A 225 39.19 -52.58 0.81
CA PRO A 225 40.29 -53.44 1.19
C PRO A 225 39.81 -54.90 1.20
N ALA A 226 40.15 -55.61 0.14
CA ALA A 226 40.59 -57.00 0.13
C ALA A 226 40.06 -57.90 1.27
N SER A 227 39.15 -58.81 0.93
CA SER A 227 39.02 -60.09 1.64
C SER A 227 39.41 -61.21 0.69
N ALA A 228 40.58 -61.77 1.00
CA ALA A 228 41.06 -63.08 0.56
C ALA A 228 40.37 -64.19 1.36
#